data_AF-A0A249P870-F1
#
_entry.id   AF-A0A249P870-F1
#
_cell.length_a   1.000
_cell.length_b   1.000
_cell.length_c   1.000
_cell.angle_alpha   90.00
_cell.angle_beta   90.00
_cell.angle_gamma   90.00
#
_symmetry.space_group_name_H-M   'P 1'
#
loop_
_entity.id
_entity.type
_entity.pdbx_description
1 polymer ?
#
loop_
_entity_poly.entity_id
_entity_poly.type
_entity_poly.pdbx_seq_one_letter_code
_entity_poly.pdbx_strand_id
1 'polypeptide(L)'
;MARHDLSREELFALVWEKPTQEVAKELGVSDVAVGKLCARLQVPKPPRGYWAKVEAGQILRRPPLGAFREEIERRRRESVRARSAELLSKLQQQFFRAALSDLQDRGIDVSGAELGGGRLPQVSPDVAAQVLLAIQDRGHEWVKAGKVAATWAHPAQNSLVGLVGRLLPLARPQLLVFENAYKKSWSTADGPVVFVRLTSNLQERIAALVRFVRDQRLQHVVMPLMATDHAWSVRHVFTPESRLFLDSTLCVSATELWVEYTRKAWRDEDPPERYVTGRLALKEIMPIDHLPEREVSFSPTITRASVAPYRERLLAFLEAERVNEMMLNAAYAIEREVPNETLAIADRLWFGEKRPFSSAREAWRQIEGELERWEGALESERSMLAQAILGIEEGDIVTVEQHGGLLRLSVTGVTLYASDDHVTFAVNGMRFRKDGTVGKLQDSISLQFEREALKRRE
;
A
#
# COMPACT_ATOMS: atom_id res chain seq x y z
N MET A 1 26.49 -3.65 12.73
CA MET A 1 26.28 -2.42 11.92
C MET A 1 24.85 -2.44 11.40
N ALA A 2 24.07 -1.44 11.78
CA ALA A 2 22.62 -1.43 11.74
C ALA A 2 22.05 -1.51 10.31
N ARG A 3 20.97 -2.30 10.14
CA ARG A 3 20.00 -2.13 9.06
C ARG A 3 19.37 -0.74 9.22
N HIS A 4 20.00 0.29 8.70
CA HIS A 4 19.37 1.60 8.58
C HIS A 4 18.21 1.48 7.58
N ASP A 5 16.98 1.63 8.06
CA ASP A 5 15.82 1.93 7.22
C ASP A 5 16.00 3.35 6.68
N LEU A 6 16.77 3.48 5.60
CA LEU A 6 16.99 4.74 4.91
C LEU A 6 15.66 5.32 4.42
N SER A 7 15.42 6.58 4.76
CA SER A 7 14.29 7.33 4.22
C SER A 7 14.44 7.51 2.70
N ARG A 8 13.32 7.81 2.04
CA ARG A 8 13.28 8.03 0.58
C ARG A 8 14.18 9.19 0.18
N GLU A 9 14.21 10.23 1.00
CA GLU A 9 14.97 11.46 0.81
C GLU A 9 16.48 11.20 0.95
N GLU A 10 16.87 10.42 1.95
CA GLU A 10 18.27 10.01 2.17
C GLU A 10 18.74 9.11 1.04
N LEU A 11 17.96 8.09 0.64
CA LEU A 11 18.31 7.23 -0.48
C LEU A 11 18.41 8.00 -1.79
N PHE A 12 17.54 9.00 -2.01
CA PHE A 12 17.65 9.89 -3.16
C PHE A 12 18.92 10.72 -3.10
N ALA A 13 19.25 11.31 -1.95
CA ALA A 13 20.49 12.06 -1.77
C ALA A 13 21.71 11.17 -2.08
N LEU A 14 21.80 10.00 -1.43
CA LEU A 14 22.88 9.03 -1.61
C LEU A 14 23.09 8.62 -3.08
N VAL A 15 22.02 8.23 -3.77
CA VAL A 15 22.11 7.71 -5.15
C VAL A 15 22.35 8.80 -6.19
N TRP A 16 22.11 10.08 -5.84
CA TRP A 16 22.42 11.25 -6.68
C TRP A 16 23.68 12.01 -6.27
N GLU A 17 24.32 11.60 -5.18
CA GLU A 17 25.57 12.16 -4.66
C GLU A 17 26.77 11.25 -4.93
N LYS A 18 26.57 9.92 -4.97
CA LYS A 18 27.61 8.93 -5.28
C LYS A 18 27.15 7.84 -6.26
N PRO A 19 28.06 7.19 -6.99
CA PRO A 19 27.76 6.02 -7.80
C PRO A 19 27.09 4.90 -6.98
N THR A 20 26.10 4.23 -7.58
CA THR A 20 25.34 3.15 -6.90
C THR A 20 26.23 2.04 -6.33
N GLN A 21 27.41 1.80 -6.92
CA GLN A 21 28.39 0.83 -6.42
C GLN A 21 29.04 1.25 -5.10
N GLU A 22 29.29 2.55 -4.90
CA GLU A 22 29.81 3.09 -3.65
C GLU A 22 28.72 3.10 -2.58
N VAL A 23 27.51 3.52 -2.94
CA VAL A 23 26.34 3.43 -2.07
C VAL A 23 26.10 2.00 -1.62
N ALA A 24 26.23 1.01 -2.51
CA ALA A 24 26.11 -0.40 -2.16
C ALA A 24 27.16 -0.84 -1.13
N LYS A 25 28.42 -0.41 -1.28
CA LYS A 25 29.51 -0.68 -0.32
C LYS A 25 29.26 -0.02 1.03
N GLU A 26 28.84 1.24 1.05
CA GLU A 26 28.53 2.00 2.28
C GLU A 26 27.37 1.37 3.06
N LEU A 27 26.38 0.82 2.34
CA LEU A 27 25.22 0.18 2.94
C LEU A 27 25.41 -1.32 3.21
N GLY A 28 26.57 -1.90 2.87
CA GLY A 28 26.84 -3.33 3.04
C GLY A 28 25.90 -4.24 2.23
N VAL A 29 25.33 -3.74 1.12
CA VAL A 29 24.40 -4.49 0.25
C VAL A 29 24.93 -4.59 -1.18
N SER A 30 24.28 -5.39 -2.03
CA SER A 30 24.62 -5.44 -3.47
C SER A 30 24.03 -4.26 -4.25
N ASP A 31 24.66 -3.89 -5.37
CA ASP A 31 24.14 -2.86 -6.30
C ASP A 31 22.71 -3.18 -6.78
N VAL A 32 22.42 -4.47 -6.96
CA VAL A 32 21.08 -4.98 -7.28
C VAL A 32 20.11 -4.74 -6.12
N ALA A 33 20.54 -4.90 -4.87
CA ALA A 33 19.72 -4.61 -3.69
C ALA A 33 19.42 -3.11 -3.55
N VAL A 34 20.38 -2.22 -3.82
CA VAL A 34 20.14 -0.76 -3.91
C VAL A 34 19.13 -0.45 -5.03
N GLY A 35 19.19 -1.20 -6.16
CA GLY A 35 18.19 -1.16 -7.22
C GLY A 35 16.78 -1.50 -6.78
N LYS A 36 16.63 -2.61 -6.05
CA LYS A 36 15.35 -3.02 -5.48
C LYS A 36 14.85 -2.01 -4.45
N LEU A 37 15.74 -1.44 -3.65
CA LEU A 37 15.41 -0.42 -2.64
C LEU A 37 14.92 0.88 -3.30
N CYS A 38 15.59 1.36 -4.35
CA CYS A 38 15.15 2.53 -5.12
C CYS A 38 13.79 2.30 -5.78
N ALA A 39 13.55 1.10 -6.33
CA ALA A 39 12.26 0.75 -6.92
C ALA A 39 11.14 0.70 -5.86
N ARG A 40 11.43 0.12 -4.69
CA ARG A 40 10.50 0.02 -3.55
C ARG A 40 10.11 1.40 -3.01
N LEU A 41 11.09 2.30 -2.85
CA LEU A 41 10.88 3.66 -2.33
C LEU A 41 10.58 4.71 -3.42
N GLN A 42 10.40 4.28 -4.68
CA GLN A 42 10.15 5.16 -5.83
C GLN A 42 11.15 6.32 -5.96
N VAL A 43 12.42 6.02 -5.72
CA VAL A 43 13.56 6.93 -5.89
C VAL A 43 14.08 6.77 -7.33
N PRO A 44 14.03 7.83 -8.17
CA PRO A 44 14.59 7.75 -9.51
C PRO A 44 16.10 7.60 -9.42
N LYS A 45 16.66 6.65 -10.17
CA LYS A 45 18.12 6.52 -10.30
C LYS A 45 18.67 7.44 -11.38
N PRO A 46 19.91 7.93 -11.25
CA PRO A 46 20.61 8.56 -12.35
C PRO A 46 20.67 7.63 -13.58
N PRO A 47 20.49 8.15 -14.80
CA PRO A 47 20.55 7.34 -16.00
C PRO A 47 21.94 6.74 -16.21
N ARG A 48 22.02 5.62 -16.95
CA ARG A 48 23.31 5.00 -17.29
C ARG A 48 24.23 6.01 -17.98
N GLY A 49 25.46 6.13 -17.48
CA GLY A 49 26.45 7.11 -17.96
C GLY A 49 26.36 8.50 -17.31
N TYR A 50 25.44 8.74 -16.36
CA TYR A 50 25.39 10.00 -15.60
C TYR A 50 26.69 10.25 -14.83
N TRP A 51 27.16 9.26 -14.05
CA TRP A 51 28.39 9.39 -13.25
C TRP A 51 29.65 9.52 -14.09
N ALA A 52 29.73 8.84 -15.24
CA ALA A 52 30.83 9.01 -16.20
C ALA A 52 30.90 10.45 -16.77
N LYS A 53 29.77 11.13 -16.91
CA LYS A 53 29.72 12.54 -17.35
C LYS A 53 30.09 13.50 -16.21
N VAL A 54 29.73 13.18 -14.97
CA VAL A 54 30.14 13.94 -13.77
C VAL A 54 31.64 13.83 -13.53
N GLU A 55 32.22 12.62 -13.65
CA GLU A 55 33.67 12.40 -13.59
C GLU A 55 34.43 13.13 -14.72
N ALA A 56 33.81 13.27 -15.89
CA ALA A 56 34.33 14.08 -17.00
C ALA A 56 34.13 15.60 -16.81
N GLY A 57 33.72 16.05 -15.62
CA GLY A 57 33.60 17.46 -15.25
C GLY A 57 32.30 18.16 -15.70
N GLN A 58 31.29 17.43 -16.17
CA GLN A 58 30.01 18.04 -16.58
C GLN A 58 29.08 18.26 -15.39
N ILE A 59 28.61 19.50 -15.21
CA ILE A 59 27.59 19.85 -14.21
C ILE A 59 26.21 19.49 -14.76
N LEU A 60 25.64 18.38 -14.28
CA LEU A 60 24.31 17.91 -14.66
C LEU A 60 23.27 18.29 -13.59
N ARG A 61 22.07 18.71 -14.02
CA ARG A 61 20.99 19.11 -13.10
C ARG A 61 20.39 17.90 -12.39
N ARG A 62 20.40 17.93 -11.04
CA ARG A 62 19.66 17.00 -10.17
C ARG A 62 18.17 17.39 -10.15
N PRO A 63 17.21 16.47 -10.38
CA PRO A 63 15.79 16.79 -10.32
C PRO A 63 15.32 16.95 -8.87
N PRO A 64 14.60 18.02 -8.47
CA PRO A 64 14.07 18.13 -7.11
C PRO A 64 12.93 17.10 -6.87
N LEU A 65 12.97 16.42 -5.72
CA LEU A 65 12.10 15.28 -5.35
C LEU A 65 10.59 15.57 -5.48
N GLY A 66 10.12 16.78 -5.12
CA GLY A 66 8.73 17.19 -5.27
C GLY A 66 8.29 17.35 -6.73
N ALA A 67 9.16 17.92 -7.57
CA ALA A 67 8.88 18.16 -8.98
C ALA A 67 8.77 16.86 -9.78
N PHE A 68 9.41 15.77 -9.35
CA PHE A 68 9.32 14.49 -10.05
C PHE A 68 7.94 13.82 -9.92
N ARG A 69 7.27 13.97 -8.76
CA ARG A 69 5.90 13.47 -8.58
C ARG A 69 4.90 14.31 -9.38
N GLU A 70 5.03 15.64 -9.32
CA GLU A 70 4.23 16.55 -10.14
C GLU A 70 4.47 16.31 -11.63
N GLU A 71 5.70 16.00 -12.03
CA GLU A 71 6.07 15.63 -13.39
C GLU A 71 5.47 14.29 -13.81
N ILE A 72 5.43 13.27 -12.94
CA ILE A 72 4.74 12.00 -13.23
C ILE A 72 3.22 12.21 -13.31
N GLU A 73 2.62 12.96 -12.39
CA GLU A 73 1.19 13.27 -12.40
C GLU A 73 0.82 14.18 -13.58
N ARG A 74 1.71 15.09 -13.98
CA ARG A 74 1.60 15.92 -15.18
C ARG A 74 1.71 15.08 -16.43
N ARG A 75 2.74 14.21 -16.56
CA ARG A 75 2.87 13.25 -17.67
C ARG A 75 1.70 12.28 -17.73
N ARG A 76 1.15 11.86 -16.59
CA ARG A 76 -0.06 11.03 -16.52
C ARG A 76 -1.29 11.81 -17.00
N ARG A 77 -1.46 13.06 -16.57
CA ARG A 77 -2.52 13.95 -17.07
C ARG A 77 -2.35 14.26 -18.55
N GLU A 78 -1.13 14.46 -19.03
CA GLU A 78 -0.79 14.74 -20.43
C GLU A 78 -0.96 13.51 -21.31
N SER A 79 -0.58 12.32 -20.85
CA SER A 79 -0.83 11.06 -21.56
C SER A 79 -2.32 10.71 -21.59
N VAL A 80 -3.07 10.99 -20.51
CA VAL A 80 -4.54 10.87 -20.51
C VAL A 80 -5.14 11.88 -21.50
N ARG A 81 -4.71 13.14 -21.47
CA ARG A 81 -5.13 14.19 -22.43
C ARG A 81 -4.77 13.85 -23.87
N ALA A 82 -3.59 13.28 -24.12
CA ALA A 82 -3.13 12.85 -25.43
C ALA A 82 -3.96 11.65 -25.92
N ARG A 83 -4.21 10.65 -25.07
CA ARG A 83 -5.08 9.51 -25.38
C ARG A 83 -6.54 9.90 -25.59
N SER A 84 -7.06 10.89 -24.87
CA SER A 84 -8.41 11.43 -25.08
C SER A 84 -8.50 12.33 -26.32
N ALA A 85 -7.37 12.93 -26.74
CA ALA A 85 -7.26 13.74 -27.96
C ALA A 85 -7.14 12.90 -29.24
N GLU A 86 -6.78 11.61 -29.13
CA GLU A 86 -6.86 10.67 -30.26
C GLU A 86 -8.30 10.49 -30.72
N LEU A 87 -8.50 10.51 -32.04
CA LEU A 87 -9.80 10.25 -32.66
C LEU A 87 -10.29 8.85 -32.27
N LEU A 88 -11.53 8.76 -31.80
CA LEU A 88 -12.22 7.48 -31.66
C LEU A 88 -12.53 6.95 -33.05
N SER A 89 -12.36 5.64 -33.25
CA SER A 89 -12.86 4.99 -34.47
C SER A 89 -14.37 5.17 -34.60
N LYS A 90 -14.91 5.09 -35.83
CA LYS A 90 -16.36 5.22 -36.07
C LYS A 90 -17.18 4.27 -35.18
N LEU A 91 -16.68 3.05 -34.97
CA LEU A 91 -17.34 2.04 -34.16
C LEU A 91 -17.32 2.39 -32.66
N GLN A 92 -16.21 2.92 -32.15
CA GLN A 92 -16.12 3.43 -30.78
C GLN A 92 -17.05 4.61 -30.55
N GLN A 93 -17.18 5.51 -31.53
CA GLN A 93 -18.13 6.62 -31.46
C GLN A 93 -19.58 6.13 -31.38
N GLN A 94 -19.93 5.08 -32.13
CA GLN A 94 -21.27 4.48 -32.06
C GLN A 94 -21.55 3.86 -30.69
N PHE A 95 -20.62 3.08 -30.14
CA PHE A 95 -20.75 2.52 -28.79
C PHE A 95 -20.90 3.62 -27.73
N PHE A 96 -20.10 4.69 -27.82
CA PHE A 96 -20.17 5.79 -26.88
C PHE A 96 -21.50 6.57 -26.97
N ARG A 97 -22.00 6.85 -28.19
CA ARG A 97 -23.31 7.50 -28.36
C ARG A 97 -24.46 6.62 -27.88
N ALA A 98 -24.40 5.31 -28.13
CA ALA A 98 -25.40 4.36 -27.65
C ALA A 98 -25.46 4.35 -26.11
N ALA A 99 -24.29 4.39 -25.45
CA ALA A 99 -24.21 4.51 -24.01
C ALA A 99 -24.82 5.82 -23.49
N LEU A 100 -24.49 6.97 -24.10
CA LEU A 100 -25.05 8.26 -23.68
C LEU A 100 -26.58 8.31 -23.85
N SER A 101 -27.10 7.81 -24.96
CA SER A 101 -28.54 7.71 -25.20
C SER A 101 -29.22 6.87 -24.13
N ASP A 102 -28.66 5.70 -23.79
CA ASP A 102 -29.22 4.84 -22.75
C ASP A 102 -29.18 5.49 -21.36
N LEU A 103 -28.15 6.29 -21.06
CA LEU A 103 -28.07 7.03 -19.80
C LEU A 103 -29.09 8.18 -19.76
N GLN A 104 -29.27 8.90 -20.86
CA GLN A 104 -30.31 9.93 -20.99
C GLN A 104 -31.71 9.35 -20.81
N ASP A 105 -31.99 8.19 -21.42
CA ASP A 105 -33.27 7.48 -21.29
C ASP A 105 -33.55 7.06 -19.83
N ARG A 106 -32.50 6.88 -19.03
CA ARG A 106 -32.58 6.61 -17.58
C ARG A 106 -32.67 7.87 -16.71
N GLY A 107 -32.73 9.06 -17.33
CA GLY A 107 -32.82 10.35 -16.65
C GLY A 107 -31.50 10.88 -16.09
N ILE A 108 -30.35 10.36 -16.55
CA ILE A 108 -29.03 10.81 -16.10
C ILE A 108 -28.60 12.01 -16.94
N ASP A 109 -28.19 13.09 -16.28
CA ASP A 109 -27.63 14.26 -16.96
C ASP A 109 -26.26 13.94 -17.56
N VAL A 110 -26.19 13.97 -18.89
CA VAL A 110 -24.95 13.78 -19.67
C VAL A 110 -24.59 15.04 -20.46
N SER A 111 -25.15 16.19 -20.09
CA SER A 111 -24.86 17.47 -20.74
C SER A 111 -23.35 17.75 -20.72
N GLY A 112 -22.79 18.04 -21.90
CA GLY A 112 -21.34 18.25 -22.07
C GLY A 112 -20.52 16.97 -22.28
N ALA A 113 -21.14 15.78 -22.29
CA ALA A 113 -20.49 14.53 -22.65
C ALA A 113 -20.52 14.22 -24.16
N GLU A 114 -20.96 15.17 -25.00
CA GLU A 114 -21.07 14.97 -26.45
C GLU A 114 -19.71 14.93 -27.16
N LEU A 115 -19.59 14.05 -28.16
CA LEU A 115 -18.37 13.89 -28.94
C LEU A 115 -18.09 15.13 -29.81
N GLY A 116 -17.09 15.93 -29.44
CA GLY A 116 -16.54 16.99 -30.29
C GLY A 116 -15.60 16.43 -31.36
N GLY A 117 -16.00 16.44 -32.63
CA GLY A 117 -15.15 16.01 -33.76
C GLY A 117 -14.64 14.56 -33.67
N GLY A 118 -15.39 13.68 -32.99
CA GLY A 118 -15.02 12.27 -32.80
C GLY A 118 -13.99 12.01 -31.70
N ARG A 119 -13.71 12.99 -30.83
CA ARG A 119 -12.82 12.86 -29.67
C ARG A 119 -13.61 12.69 -28.37
N LEU A 120 -12.99 12.07 -27.37
CA LEU A 120 -13.60 11.97 -26.04
C LEU A 120 -13.66 13.36 -25.39
N PRO A 121 -14.84 13.80 -24.92
CA PRO A 121 -14.98 15.06 -24.21
C PRO A 121 -14.36 14.96 -22.81
N GLN A 122 -14.17 16.11 -22.16
CA GLN A 122 -13.91 16.13 -20.73
C GLN A 122 -15.20 15.79 -19.98
N VAL A 123 -15.46 14.49 -19.84
CA VAL A 123 -16.56 13.96 -19.04
C VAL A 123 -16.21 13.96 -17.56
N SER A 124 -17.22 14.11 -16.71
CA SER A 124 -17.06 13.90 -15.27
C SER A 124 -16.65 12.44 -15.01
N PRO A 125 -15.90 12.15 -13.94
CA PRO A 125 -15.52 10.78 -13.59
C PRO A 125 -16.72 9.84 -13.40
N ASP A 126 -17.84 10.36 -12.89
CA ASP A 126 -19.06 9.57 -12.68
C ASP A 126 -19.72 9.21 -14.02
N VAL A 127 -19.90 10.16 -14.95
CA VAL A 127 -20.42 9.86 -16.29
C VAL A 127 -19.48 8.90 -17.03
N ALA A 128 -18.16 9.07 -16.90
CA ALA A 128 -17.19 8.13 -17.46
C ALA A 128 -17.34 6.71 -16.91
N ALA A 129 -17.55 6.55 -15.60
CA ALA A 129 -17.78 5.27 -14.95
C ALA A 129 -19.10 4.64 -15.43
N GLN A 130 -20.18 5.41 -15.50
CA GLN A 130 -21.48 4.93 -15.96
C GLN A 130 -21.46 4.51 -17.44
N VAL A 131 -20.83 5.30 -18.31
CA VAL A 131 -20.63 4.94 -19.72
C VAL A 131 -19.79 3.67 -19.84
N LEU A 132 -18.71 3.56 -19.05
CA LEU A 132 -17.88 2.36 -19.03
C LEU A 132 -18.73 1.14 -18.65
N LEU A 133 -19.48 1.18 -17.55
CA LEU A 133 -20.32 0.06 -17.12
C LEU A 133 -21.38 -0.31 -18.18
N ALA A 134 -22.08 0.68 -18.75
CA ALA A 134 -23.11 0.46 -19.78
C ALA A 134 -22.55 -0.23 -21.03
N ILE A 135 -21.35 0.17 -21.48
CA ILE A 135 -20.67 -0.44 -22.62
C ILE A 135 -20.37 -1.92 -22.37
N GLN A 136 -20.03 -2.28 -21.12
CA GLN A 136 -19.69 -3.66 -20.79
C GLN A 136 -20.92 -4.57 -20.69
N ASP A 137 -22.01 -4.05 -20.15
CA ASP A 137 -23.25 -4.80 -19.94
C ASP A 137 -24.09 -4.91 -21.22
N ARG A 138 -24.24 -3.80 -21.96
CA ARG A 138 -25.20 -3.69 -23.06
C ARG A 138 -24.59 -3.66 -24.46
N GLY A 139 -23.26 -3.69 -24.57
CA GLY A 139 -22.57 -3.59 -25.86
C GLY A 139 -23.06 -4.60 -26.91
N HIS A 140 -23.31 -5.84 -26.49
CA HIS A 140 -23.84 -6.89 -27.37
C HIS A 140 -25.28 -6.60 -27.82
N GLU A 141 -26.12 -6.14 -26.88
CA GLU A 141 -27.52 -5.79 -27.16
C GLU A 141 -27.62 -4.65 -28.16
N TRP A 142 -26.77 -3.63 -28.06
CA TRP A 142 -26.77 -2.50 -28.98
C TRP A 142 -26.41 -2.89 -30.41
N VAL A 143 -25.51 -3.87 -30.58
CA VAL A 143 -25.21 -4.45 -31.89
C VAL A 143 -26.39 -5.26 -32.41
N LYS A 144 -27.02 -6.09 -31.56
CA LYS A 144 -28.22 -6.87 -31.93
C LYS A 144 -29.41 -5.99 -32.30
N ALA A 145 -29.59 -4.87 -31.59
CA ALA A 145 -30.66 -3.91 -31.79
C ALA A 145 -30.38 -2.91 -32.93
N GLY A 146 -29.22 -2.98 -33.59
CA GLY A 146 -28.85 -2.08 -34.68
C GLY A 146 -28.47 -0.65 -34.25
N LYS A 147 -28.39 -0.36 -32.94
CA LYS A 147 -27.85 0.90 -32.41
C LYS A 147 -26.36 1.07 -32.78
N VAL A 148 -25.65 -0.03 -32.97
CA VAL A 148 -24.25 -0.07 -33.42
C VAL A 148 -24.18 -0.90 -34.70
N ALA A 149 -23.69 -0.29 -35.79
CA ALA A 149 -23.65 -0.88 -37.12
C ALA A 149 -22.44 -1.82 -37.27
N ALA A 150 -22.49 -2.97 -36.60
CA ALA A 150 -21.46 -4.00 -36.67
C ALA A 150 -22.07 -5.41 -36.56
N THR A 151 -21.27 -6.43 -36.86
CA THR A 151 -21.54 -7.80 -36.41
C THR A 151 -20.79 -8.04 -35.10
N TRP A 152 -21.37 -8.85 -34.20
CA TRP A 152 -20.72 -9.17 -32.93
C TRP A 152 -19.58 -10.17 -33.11
N ALA A 153 -18.46 -9.67 -33.65
CA ALA A 153 -17.25 -10.42 -33.96
C ALA A 153 -16.01 -9.76 -33.34
N HIS A 154 -14.85 -10.42 -33.47
CA HIS A 154 -13.58 -9.97 -32.90
C HIS A 154 -13.22 -8.49 -33.17
N PRO A 155 -13.47 -7.91 -34.37
CA PRO A 155 -13.22 -6.49 -34.61
C PRO A 155 -14.07 -5.55 -33.73
N ALA A 156 -15.35 -5.88 -33.52
CA ALA A 156 -16.24 -5.10 -32.67
C ALA A 156 -15.85 -5.20 -31.19
N GLN A 157 -15.50 -6.41 -30.75
CA GLN A 157 -15.01 -6.67 -29.39
C GLN A 157 -13.70 -5.92 -29.12
N ASN A 158 -12.74 -5.95 -30.04
CA ASN A 158 -11.48 -5.20 -29.92
C ASN A 158 -11.71 -3.69 -29.87
N SER A 159 -12.64 -3.18 -30.68
CA SER A 159 -13.01 -1.77 -30.68
C SER A 159 -13.53 -1.32 -29.31
N LEU A 160 -14.38 -2.16 -28.71
CA LEU A 160 -14.99 -1.96 -27.40
C LEU A 160 -13.97 -2.07 -26.26
N VAL A 161 -13.07 -3.06 -26.30
CA VAL A 161 -11.91 -3.15 -25.38
C VAL A 161 -11.03 -1.90 -25.47
N GLY A 162 -10.78 -1.40 -26.69
CA GLY A 162 -10.04 -0.16 -26.89
C GLY A 162 -10.75 1.06 -26.30
N LEU A 163 -12.08 1.12 -26.39
CA LEU A 163 -12.88 2.19 -25.80
C LEU A 163 -12.84 2.14 -24.26
N VAL A 164 -13.01 0.96 -23.66
CA VAL A 164 -12.87 0.75 -22.21
C VAL A 164 -11.49 1.20 -21.73
N GLY A 165 -10.42 0.86 -22.46
CA GLY A 165 -9.06 1.31 -22.13
C GLY A 165 -8.88 2.83 -22.15
N ARG A 166 -9.65 3.55 -22.97
CA ARG A 166 -9.65 5.03 -23.02
C ARG A 166 -10.52 5.67 -21.93
N LEU A 167 -11.61 5.02 -21.53
CA LEU A 167 -12.52 5.51 -20.47
C LEU A 167 -12.01 5.20 -19.06
N LEU A 168 -11.30 4.09 -18.86
CA LEU A 168 -10.86 3.63 -17.54
C LEU A 168 -10.05 4.70 -16.75
N PRO A 169 -9.10 5.45 -17.35
CA PRO A 169 -8.40 6.51 -16.62
C PRO A 169 -9.30 7.66 -16.17
N LEU A 170 -10.38 7.94 -16.91
CA LEU A 170 -11.36 8.98 -16.59
C LEU A 170 -12.33 8.51 -15.51
N ALA A 171 -12.75 7.24 -15.57
CA ALA A 171 -13.66 6.61 -14.62
C ALA A 171 -13.01 6.27 -13.27
N ARG A 172 -11.68 6.10 -13.21
CA ARG A 172 -10.95 5.58 -12.04
C ARG A 172 -11.31 6.23 -10.69
N PRO A 173 -11.54 7.56 -10.57
CA PRO A 173 -11.93 8.16 -9.29
C PRO A 173 -13.27 7.67 -8.73
N GLN A 174 -14.15 7.15 -9.60
CA GLN A 174 -15.52 6.70 -9.30
C GLN A 174 -15.69 5.19 -9.51
N LEU A 175 -14.59 4.44 -9.62
CA LEU A 175 -14.62 3.02 -10.02
C LEU A 175 -13.67 2.17 -9.17
N LEU A 176 -14.23 1.22 -8.43
CA LEU A 176 -13.49 0.11 -7.83
C LEU A 176 -13.25 -0.98 -8.87
N VAL A 177 -12.03 -1.51 -8.89
CA VAL A 177 -11.62 -2.57 -9.83
C VAL A 177 -11.16 -3.78 -9.01
N PHE A 178 -11.89 -4.88 -9.13
CA PHE A 178 -11.57 -6.14 -8.46
C PHE A 178 -11.00 -7.13 -9.47
N GLU A 179 -9.71 -7.43 -9.35
CA GLU A 179 -9.02 -8.41 -10.19
C GLU A 179 -9.10 -9.82 -9.56
N ASN A 180 -8.87 -10.89 -10.33
CA ASN A 180 -8.92 -12.25 -9.80
C ASN A 180 -7.77 -12.52 -8.79
N ALA A 181 -8.10 -13.09 -7.63
CA ALA A 181 -7.14 -13.45 -6.58
C ALA A 181 -6.14 -14.56 -7.01
N TYR A 182 -6.53 -15.42 -7.96
CA TYR A 182 -5.73 -16.60 -8.34
C TYR A 182 -5.21 -16.51 -9.79
N LYS A 183 -3.95 -16.10 -9.96
CA LYS A 183 -3.19 -16.40 -11.19
C LYS A 183 -2.76 -17.87 -11.15
N LYS A 184 -3.52 -18.77 -11.77
CA LYS A 184 -3.03 -20.14 -12.03
C LYS A 184 -1.86 -20.07 -13.01
N SER A 185 -0.68 -20.57 -12.62
CA SER A 185 0.61 -20.58 -13.34
C SER A 185 0.60 -21.08 -14.80
N TRP A 186 -0.51 -21.63 -15.28
CA TRP A 186 -0.66 -22.34 -16.55
C TRP A 186 -1.76 -21.74 -17.43
N SER A 187 -2.48 -20.71 -16.95
CA SER A 187 -3.46 -19.95 -17.72
C SER A 187 -2.90 -18.59 -18.12
N THR A 188 -2.88 -18.29 -19.41
CA THR A 188 -2.55 -16.97 -19.98
C THR A 188 -3.72 -15.99 -19.90
N ALA A 189 -4.91 -16.44 -19.50
CA ALA A 189 -6.05 -15.55 -19.29
C ALA A 189 -5.96 -14.94 -17.89
N ASP A 190 -5.73 -13.61 -17.82
CA ASP A 190 -6.06 -12.82 -16.63
C ASP A 190 -7.48 -13.23 -16.19
N GLY A 191 -7.72 -13.52 -14.91
CA GLY A 191 -9.05 -13.90 -14.45
C GLY A 191 -10.08 -12.77 -14.56
N PRO A 192 -11.37 -13.06 -14.32
CA PRO A 192 -12.42 -12.08 -14.56
C PRO A 192 -12.27 -10.86 -13.64
N VAL A 193 -12.43 -9.68 -14.23
CA VAL A 193 -12.33 -8.39 -13.54
C VAL A 193 -13.73 -7.83 -13.33
N VAL A 194 -14.06 -7.43 -12.10
CA VAL A 194 -15.34 -6.80 -11.74
C VAL A 194 -15.11 -5.32 -11.52
N PHE A 195 -15.93 -4.49 -12.16
CA PHE A 195 -15.96 -3.05 -11.95
C PHE A 195 -17.18 -2.69 -11.11
N VAL A 196 -16.98 -1.95 -10.03
CA VAL A 196 -18.07 -1.45 -9.16
C VAL A 196 -17.99 0.06 -9.07
N ARG A 197 -19.10 0.75 -9.31
CA ARG A 197 -19.18 2.21 -9.23
C ARG A 197 -19.21 2.67 -7.78
N LEU A 198 -18.29 3.55 -7.41
CA LEU A 198 -18.14 4.03 -6.03
C LEU A 198 -18.93 5.33 -5.80
N THR A 199 -20.24 5.22 -5.64
CA THR A 199 -21.10 6.38 -5.34
C THR A 199 -21.01 6.80 -3.88
N SER A 200 -21.36 8.05 -3.57
CA SER A 200 -21.46 8.52 -2.17
C SER A 200 -22.43 7.68 -1.34
N ASN A 201 -23.56 7.25 -1.94
CA ASN A 201 -24.50 6.35 -1.27
C ASN A 201 -23.88 4.98 -0.98
N LEU A 202 -23.13 4.41 -1.93
CA LEU A 202 -22.42 3.16 -1.71
C LEU A 202 -21.33 3.30 -0.64
N GLN A 203 -20.61 4.44 -0.61
CA GLN A 203 -19.63 4.75 0.43
C GLN A 203 -20.28 4.81 1.82
N GLU A 204 -21.38 5.53 1.97
CA GLU A 204 -22.15 5.58 3.23
C GLU A 204 -22.67 4.19 3.65
N ARG A 205 -23.12 3.40 2.69
CA ARG A 205 -23.59 2.04 2.95
C ARG A 205 -22.46 1.12 3.39
N ILE A 206 -21.31 1.15 2.71
CA ILE A 206 -20.11 0.41 3.11
C ILE A 206 -19.70 0.82 4.53
N ALA A 207 -19.69 2.11 4.84
CA ALA A 207 -19.36 2.62 6.17
C ALA A 207 -20.29 2.10 7.27
N ALA A 208 -21.60 2.03 7.00
CA ALA A 208 -22.57 1.46 7.93
C ALA A 208 -22.33 -0.04 8.14
N LEU A 209 -22.04 -0.78 7.06
CA LEU A 209 -21.74 -2.22 7.12
C LEU A 209 -20.43 -2.50 7.88
N VAL A 210 -19.39 -1.67 7.71
CA VAL A 210 -18.12 -1.79 8.45
C VAL A 210 -18.35 -1.60 9.96
N ARG A 211 -19.13 -0.58 10.35
CA ARG A 211 -19.51 -0.37 11.76
C ARG A 211 -20.26 -1.57 12.32
N PHE A 212 -21.24 -2.09 11.58
CA PHE A 212 -21.99 -3.28 11.97
C PHE A 212 -21.08 -4.51 12.14
N VAL A 213 -20.13 -4.74 11.23
CA VAL A 213 -19.15 -5.84 11.33
C VAL A 213 -18.31 -5.71 12.60
N ARG A 214 -17.83 -4.50 12.93
CA ARG A 214 -17.05 -4.23 14.15
C ARG A 214 -17.88 -4.47 15.41
N ASP A 215 -19.06 -3.87 15.49
CA ASP A 215 -19.94 -3.93 16.67
C ASP A 215 -20.38 -5.36 16.99
N GLN A 216 -20.71 -6.14 15.95
CA GLN A 216 -21.17 -7.53 16.07
C GLN A 216 -20.02 -8.56 16.04
N ARG A 217 -18.76 -8.10 15.93
CA ARG A 217 -17.56 -8.96 15.82
C ARG A 217 -17.67 -10.02 14.71
N LEU A 218 -18.25 -9.64 13.59
CA LEU A 218 -18.40 -10.52 12.43
C LEU A 218 -17.09 -10.55 11.63
N GLN A 219 -16.87 -11.62 10.85
CA GLN A 219 -15.76 -11.66 9.90
C GLN A 219 -15.99 -10.69 8.74
N HIS A 220 -17.19 -10.71 8.17
CA HIS A 220 -17.66 -9.81 7.12
C HIS A 220 -19.18 -9.92 6.97
N VAL A 221 -19.76 -8.99 6.21
CA VAL A 221 -21.15 -9.04 5.72
C VAL A 221 -21.16 -9.01 4.19
N VAL A 222 -22.25 -9.45 3.58
CA VAL A 222 -22.42 -9.49 2.12
C VAL A 222 -23.61 -8.65 1.70
N MET A 223 -23.50 -7.97 0.56
CA MET A 223 -24.62 -7.29 -0.09
C MET A 223 -24.65 -7.60 -1.59
N PRO A 224 -25.85 -7.81 -2.18
CA PRO A 224 -25.95 -8.03 -3.63
C PRO A 224 -25.52 -6.77 -4.39
N LEU A 225 -24.77 -6.95 -5.47
CA LEU A 225 -24.43 -5.90 -6.42
C LEU A 225 -25.50 -5.84 -7.52
N MET A 226 -26.12 -4.68 -7.69
CA MET A 226 -27.11 -4.45 -8.72
C MET A 226 -26.43 -4.24 -10.08
N ALA A 227 -27.05 -4.68 -11.18
CA ALA A 227 -26.52 -4.52 -12.54
C ALA A 227 -26.28 -3.05 -12.95
N THR A 228 -26.90 -2.09 -12.25
CA THR A 228 -26.68 -0.66 -12.44
C THR A 228 -25.35 -0.15 -11.87
N ASP A 229 -24.81 -0.83 -10.86
CA ASP A 229 -23.67 -0.36 -10.08
C ASP A 229 -22.43 -1.22 -10.25
N HIS A 230 -22.52 -2.33 -11.00
CA HIS A 230 -21.36 -3.14 -11.35
C HIS A 230 -21.45 -3.68 -12.78
N ALA A 231 -20.29 -3.99 -13.36
CA ALA A 231 -20.21 -4.69 -14.63
C ALA A 231 -18.95 -5.56 -14.68
N TRP A 232 -19.03 -6.64 -15.43
CA TRP A 232 -17.90 -7.52 -15.70
C TRP A 232 -17.05 -6.97 -16.85
N SER A 233 -15.75 -7.19 -16.78
CA SER A 233 -14.83 -6.81 -17.85
C SER A 233 -15.22 -7.48 -19.17
N VAL A 234 -15.38 -6.67 -20.21
CA VAL A 234 -15.65 -7.07 -21.60
C VAL A 234 -14.70 -8.15 -22.10
N ARG A 235 -13.43 -8.11 -21.67
CA ARG A 235 -12.43 -9.14 -22.03
C ARG A 235 -12.82 -10.53 -21.52
N HIS A 236 -13.68 -10.59 -20.52
CA HIS A 236 -14.12 -11.79 -19.80
C HIS A 236 -15.59 -12.12 -20.05
N VAL A 237 -16.41 -11.13 -20.43
CA VAL A 237 -17.83 -11.29 -20.82
C VAL A 237 -18.01 -12.10 -22.12
N PHE A 238 -16.93 -12.44 -22.84
CA PHE A 238 -17.01 -13.12 -24.15
C PHE A 238 -16.44 -14.52 -24.21
N THR A 239 -16.06 -15.13 -23.08
CA THR A 239 -15.85 -16.58 -23.08
C THR A 239 -17.21 -17.29 -23.08
N PRO A 240 -17.37 -18.49 -23.64
CA PRO A 240 -18.62 -19.26 -23.60
C PRO A 240 -19.21 -19.42 -22.18
N GLU A 241 -18.37 -19.22 -21.16
CA GLU A 241 -18.66 -19.42 -19.75
C GLU A 241 -19.20 -18.16 -19.05
N SER A 242 -19.16 -17.01 -19.74
CA SER A 242 -19.60 -15.71 -19.25
C SER A 242 -21.12 -15.55 -19.07
N ARG A 243 -21.90 -16.38 -19.77
CA ARG A 243 -23.38 -16.44 -19.62
C ARG A 243 -23.84 -17.16 -18.36
N LEU A 244 -22.89 -17.57 -17.50
CA LEU A 244 -23.12 -18.39 -16.30
C LEU A 244 -22.88 -17.64 -14.99
N PHE A 245 -22.48 -16.36 -15.01
CA PHE A 245 -22.35 -15.55 -13.79
C PHE A 245 -23.74 -15.05 -13.37
N LEU A 246 -24.29 -15.62 -12.31
CA LEU A 246 -25.66 -15.33 -11.89
C LEU A 246 -25.73 -14.16 -10.92
N ASP A 247 -24.84 -14.14 -9.93
CA ASP A 247 -24.92 -13.24 -8.80
C ASP A 247 -23.52 -12.78 -8.37
N SER A 248 -23.32 -11.47 -8.31
CA SER A 248 -22.14 -10.85 -7.70
C SER A 248 -22.55 -10.25 -6.36
N THR A 249 -21.84 -10.58 -5.29
CA THR A 249 -22.04 -10.00 -3.96
C THR A 249 -20.78 -9.28 -3.52
N LEU A 250 -20.95 -8.03 -3.05
CA LEU A 250 -19.88 -7.28 -2.40
C LEU A 250 -19.77 -7.74 -0.95
N CYS A 251 -18.60 -8.23 -0.59
CA CYS A 251 -18.26 -8.62 0.77
C CYS A 251 -17.52 -7.47 1.45
N VAL A 252 -17.96 -7.12 2.66
CA VAL A 252 -17.48 -6.00 3.46
C VAL A 252 -16.99 -6.52 4.82
N SER A 253 -15.70 -6.40 5.08
CA SER A 253 -15.10 -6.69 6.39
C SER A 253 -14.73 -5.40 7.14
N ALA A 254 -14.15 -5.51 8.32
CA ALA A 254 -13.70 -4.34 9.10
C ALA A 254 -12.59 -3.53 8.41
N THR A 255 -11.84 -4.14 7.48
CA THR A 255 -10.62 -3.56 6.87
C THR A 255 -10.52 -3.74 5.36
N GLU A 256 -11.30 -4.64 4.75
CA GLU A 256 -11.20 -5.01 3.33
C GLU A 256 -12.57 -5.16 2.64
N LEU A 257 -12.58 -4.96 1.32
CA LEU A 257 -13.68 -5.28 0.40
C LEU A 257 -13.24 -6.32 -0.63
N TRP A 258 -14.14 -7.19 -1.05
CA TRP A 258 -13.97 -8.05 -2.23
C TRP A 258 -15.31 -8.41 -2.85
N VAL A 259 -15.28 -8.99 -4.05
CA VAL A 259 -16.49 -9.51 -4.69
C VAL A 259 -16.44 -11.05 -4.67
N GLU A 260 -17.53 -11.64 -4.21
CA GLU A 260 -17.82 -13.07 -4.38
C GLU A 260 -18.82 -13.21 -5.54
N TYR A 261 -18.64 -14.24 -6.35
CA TYR A 261 -19.54 -14.54 -7.45
C TYR A 261 -19.73 -16.03 -7.65
N THR A 262 -20.90 -16.40 -8.18
CA THR A 262 -21.25 -17.77 -8.52
C THR A 262 -21.17 -18.00 -10.03
N ARG A 263 -20.67 -19.16 -10.42
CA ARG A 263 -20.68 -19.65 -11.80
C ARG A 263 -21.58 -20.88 -11.87
N LYS A 264 -22.61 -20.85 -12.74
CA LYS A 264 -23.36 -22.06 -13.08
C LYS A 264 -22.40 -23.09 -13.66
N ALA A 265 -22.47 -24.31 -13.15
CA ALA A 265 -21.77 -25.41 -13.75
C ALA A 265 -22.30 -25.69 -15.17
N TRP A 266 -21.48 -26.33 -15.99
CA TRP A 266 -21.85 -26.64 -17.38
C TRP A 266 -23.02 -27.65 -17.46
N ARG A 267 -23.21 -28.44 -16.40
CA ARG A 267 -24.34 -29.38 -16.24
C ARG A 267 -25.26 -28.86 -15.15
N ASP A 268 -26.57 -28.95 -15.36
CA ASP A 268 -27.58 -28.54 -14.38
C ASP A 268 -27.54 -29.33 -13.05
N GLU A 269 -26.88 -30.50 -13.05
CA GLU A 269 -26.74 -31.39 -11.87
C GLU A 269 -25.57 -31.00 -10.96
N ASP A 270 -24.60 -30.22 -11.44
CA ASP A 270 -23.42 -29.83 -10.69
C ASP A 270 -23.70 -28.55 -9.86
N PRO A 271 -23.31 -28.50 -8.57
CA PRO A 271 -23.54 -27.33 -7.75
C PRO A 271 -22.79 -26.09 -8.29
N PRO A 272 -23.37 -24.88 -8.19
CA PRO A 272 -22.71 -23.67 -8.65
C PRO A 272 -21.39 -23.44 -7.89
N GLU A 273 -20.33 -23.16 -8.64
CA GLU A 273 -19.01 -22.91 -8.08
C GLU A 273 -18.90 -21.46 -7.59
N ARG A 274 -18.35 -21.26 -6.38
CA ARG A 274 -18.12 -19.95 -5.79
C ARG A 274 -16.68 -19.51 -5.98
N TYR A 275 -16.52 -18.25 -6.38
CA TYR A 275 -15.23 -17.63 -6.63
C TYR A 275 -15.14 -16.28 -5.93
N VAL A 276 -13.91 -15.88 -5.60
CA VAL A 276 -13.61 -14.64 -4.87
C VAL A 276 -12.53 -13.85 -5.62
N THR A 277 -12.72 -12.54 -5.73
CA THR A 277 -11.72 -11.63 -6.29
C THR A 277 -10.60 -11.32 -5.29
N GLY A 278 -9.56 -10.63 -5.75
CA GLY A 278 -8.61 -9.95 -4.89
C GLY A 278 -9.30 -8.96 -3.97
N ARG A 279 -8.68 -8.71 -2.82
CA ARG A 279 -9.20 -7.83 -1.77
C ARG A 279 -8.65 -6.42 -1.92
N LEU A 280 -9.49 -5.43 -1.67
CA LEU A 280 -9.13 -4.02 -1.63
C LEU A 280 -9.17 -3.55 -0.18
N ALA A 281 -8.08 -2.94 0.30
CA ALA A 281 -8.03 -2.39 1.65
C ALA A 281 -8.89 -1.13 1.74
N LEU A 282 -9.86 -1.10 2.67
CA LEU A 282 -10.81 -0.01 2.86
C LEU A 282 -10.12 1.35 3.05
N LYS A 283 -9.02 1.38 3.80
CA LYS A 283 -8.21 2.58 4.05
C LYS A 283 -7.64 3.24 2.77
N GLU A 284 -7.51 2.49 1.68
CA GLU A 284 -6.99 2.99 0.41
C GLU A 284 -8.07 3.55 -0.51
N ILE A 285 -9.34 3.21 -0.27
CA ILE A 285 -10.47 3.49 -1.17
C ILE A 285 -11.57 4.36 -0.53
N MET A 286 -11.69 4.34 0.80
CA MET A 286 -12.73 5.07 1.53
C MET A 286 -12.13 6.31 2.21
N PRO A 287 -12.79 7.48 2.08
CA PRO A 287 -12.44 8.65 2.88
C PRO A 287 -12.61 8.39 4.38
N ILE A 288 -11.76 9.02 5.18
CA ILE A 288 -11.77 8.97 6.65
C ILE A 288 -13.12 9.37 7.25
N ASP A 289 -13.81 10.34 6.64
CA ASP A 289 -15.12 10.81 7.11
C ASP A 289 -16.17 9.68 7.11
N HIS A 290 -15.96 8.66 6.27
CA HIS A 290 -16.83 7.49 6.19
C HIS A 290 -16.35 6.32 7.09
N LEU A 291 -15.06 6.25 7.44
CA LEU A 291 -14.51 5.16 8.25
C LEU A 291 -13.63 5.70 9.39
N PRO A 292 -14.23 6.19 10.49
CA PRO A 292 -13.43 6.44 11.68
C PRO A 292 -12.94 5.10 12.24
N GLU A 293 -11.65 4.83 12.08
CA GLU A 293 -10.87 4.18 13.13
C GLU A 293 -10.85 5.13 14.35
N ARG A 294 -10.58 4.61 15.55
CA ARG A 294 -10.60 5.41 16.79
C ARG A 294 -9.74 6.67 16.59
N GLU A 295 -10.38 7.83 16.47
CA GLU A 295 -9.70 9.11 16.30
C GLU A 295 -9.26 9.58 17.68
N VAL A 296 -7.97 9.43 17.96
CA VAL A 296 -7.36 9.88 19.20
C VAL A 296 -6.87 11.30 18.96
N SER A 297 -7.55 12.27 19.57
CA SER A 297 -7.00 13.63 19.69
C SER A 297 -5.79 13.55 20.59
N PHE A 298 -4.64 13.92 20.05
CA PHE A 298 -3.36 13.63 20.67
C PHE A 298 -2.65 14.92 21.05
N SER A 299 -2.29 15.03 22.33
CA SER A 299 -1.55 16.19 22.82
C SER A 299 -0.09 16.09 22.36
N PRO A 300 0.52 17.18 21.88
CA PRO A 300 1.94 17.20 21.51
C PRO A 300 2.88 17.16 22.73
N THR A 301 2.37 16.90 23.94
CA THR A 301 3.17 16.87 25.17
C THR A 301 2.79 15.66 26.03
N ILE A 302 3.79 14.86 26.39
CA ILE A 302 3.61 13.74 27.33
C ILE A 302 3.62 14.30 28.74
N THR A 303 2.60 13.97 29.52
CA THR A 303 2.47 14.45 30.90
C THR A 303 3.03 13.43 31.89
N ARG A 304 3.47 13.88 33.07
CA ARG A 304 3.88 12.95 34.14
C ARG A 304 2.74 12.02 34.55
N ALA A 305 1.49 12.49 34.47
CA ALA A 305 0.29 11.71 34.77
C ALA A 305 0.09 10.51 33.80
N SER A 306 0.39 10.67 32.51
CA SER A 306 0.27 9.55 31.55
C SER A 306 1.37 8.49 31.74
N VAL A 307 2.54 8.89 32.24
CA VAL A 307 3.68 7.97 32.48
C VAL A 307 3.60 7.32 33.86
N ALA A 308 3.01 7.97 34.86
CA ALA A 308 2.99 7.52 36.26
C ALA A 308 2.54 6.05 36.45
N PRO A 309 1.46 5.56 35.81
CA PRO A 309 1.03 4.16 35.95
C PRO A 309 2.05 3.15 35.41
N TYR A 310 2.90 3.56 34.46
CA TYR A 310 3.85 2.71 33.77
C TYR A 310 5.30 2.94 34.23
N ARG A 311 5.52 3.80 35.23
CA ARG A 311 6.86 4.25 35.66
C ARG A 311 7.80 3.10 35.99
N GLU A 312 7.35 2.12 36.78
CA GLU A 312 8.21 1.00 37.18
C GLU A 312 8.56 0.10 35.99
N ARG A 313 7.58 -0.18 35.11
CA ARG A 313 7.78 -0.94 33.87
C ARG A 313 8.74 -0.23 32.91
N LEU A 314 8.61 1.09 32.78
CA LEU A 314 9.52 1.91 31.97
C LEU A 314 10.94 1.90 32.53
N LEU A 315 11.12 2.06 33.84
CA LEU A 315 12.46 2.01 34.46
C LEU A 315 13.12 0.63 34.29
N ALA A 316 12.36 -0.45 34.48
CA ALA A 316 12.84 -1.81 34.27
C ALA A 316 13.24 -2.07 32.81
N PHE A 317 12.42 -1.59 31.86
CA PHE A 317 12.71 -1.69 30.43
C PHE A 317 14.00 -0.96 30.05
N LEU A 318 14.17 0.29 30.52
CA LEU A 318 15.38 1.09 30.25
C LEU A 318 16.65 0.44 30.82
N GLU A 319 16.54 -0.20 31.97
CA GLU A 319 17.66 -0.94 32.56
C GLU A 319 17.98 -2.21 31.76
N ALA A 320 16.95 -2.91 31.28
CA ALA A 320 17.14 -4.09 30.42
C ALA A 320 17.81 -3.74 29.08
N GLU A 321 17.43 -2.63 28.45
CA GLU A 321 18.12 -2.12 27.25
C GLU A 321 19.60 -1.83 27.51
N ARG A 322 19.91 -1.14 28.61
CA ARG A 322 21.29 -0.82 29.00
C ARG A 322 22.14 -2.08 29.18
N VAL A 323 21.58 -3.09 29.86
CA VAL A 323 22.27 -4.37 30.07
C VAL A 323 22.48 -5.09 28.75
N ASN A 324 21.48 -5.10 27.87
CA ASN A 324 21.60 -5.71 26.54
C ASN A 324 22.69 -5.04 25.69
N GLU A 325 22.71 -3.72 25.65
CA GLU A 325 23.74 -2.95 24.92
C GLU A 325 25.14 -3.24 25.47
N MET A 326 25.30 -3.27 26.80
CA MET A 326 26.56 -3.63 27.44
C MET A 326 27.04 -5.03 27.05
N MET A 327 26.13 -6.02 27.07
CA MET A 327 26.44 -7.40 26.70
C MET A 327 26.76 -7.55 25.21
N LEU A 328 26.04 -6.83 24.35
CA LEU A 328 26.26 -6.83 22.90
C LEU A 328 27.63 -6.23 22.56
N ASN A 329 27.97 -5.09 23.16
CA ASN A 329 29.28 -4.47 23.00
C ASN A 329 30.40 -5.38 23.49
N ALA A 330 30.21 -6.07 24.63
CA ALA A 330 31.18 -7.04 25.14
C ALA A 330 31.35 -8.24 24.19
N ALA A 331 30.26 -8.77 23.64
CA ALA A 331 30.31 -9.90 22.70
C ALA A 331 31.02 -9.53 21.38
N TYR A 332 30.78 -8.31 20.85
CA TYR A 332 31.42 -7.85 19.62
C TYR A 332 32.88 -7.38 19.81
N ALA A 333 33.26 -6.96 21.01
CA ALA A 333 34.64 -6.59 21.33
C ALA A 333 35.59 -7.80 21.40
N ILE A 334 35.06 -9.02 21.51
CA ILE A 334 35.87 -10.24 21.52
C ILE A 334 36.37 -10.52 20.10
N GLU A 335 37.67 -10.31 19.92
CA GLU A 335 38.38 -10.43 18.66
C GLU A 335 38.32 -11.88 18.12
N ARG A 336 37.78 -12.03 16.92
CA ARG A 336 37.56 -13.34 16.25
C ARG A 336 38.73 -13.77 15.35
N GLU A 337 39.88 -13.14 15.49
CA GLU A 337 41.00 -13.23 14.53
C GLU A 337 41.55 -14.65 14.33
N VAL A 338 41.45 -15.51 15.35
CA VAL A 338 41.96 -16.88 15.22
C VAL A 338 40.94 -17.77 14.51
N PRO A 339 41.30 -18.39 13.36
CA PRO A 339 40.44 -19.33 12.64
C PRO A 339 40.06 -20.56 13.48
N ASN A 340 38.87 -21.10 13.25
CA ASN A 340 38.38 -22.28 14.00
C ASN A 340 39.34 -23.49 13.85
N GLU A 341 39.95 -23.66 12.67
CA GLU A 341 40.91 -24.74 12.42
C GLU A 341 42.17 -24.59 13.27
N THR A 342 42.65 -23.36 13.44
CA THR A 342 43.80 -23.04 14.29
C THR A 342 43.48 -23.30 15.76
N LEU A 343 42.29 -22.92 16.24
CA LEU A 343 41.84 -23.23 17.60
C LEU A 343 41.68 -24.74 17.83
N ALA A 344 41.16 -25.48 16.85
CA ALA A 344 41.00 -26.93 16.93
C ALA A 344 42.35 -27.65 17.01
N ILE A 345 43.36 -27.17 16.27
CA ILE A 345 44.73 -27.68 16.36
C ILE A 345 45.34 -27.34 17.73
N ALA A 346 45.21 -26.10 18.20
CA ALA A 346 45.73 -25.68 19.51
C ALA A 346 45.10 -26.48 20.66
N ASP A 347 43.79 -26.68 20.63
CA ASP A 347 43.05 -27.52 21.57
C ASP A 347 43.60 -28.95 21.62
N ARG A 348 43.80 -29.56 20.45
CA ARG A 348 44.33 -30.92 20.34
C ARG A 348 45.76 -31.03 20.87
N LEU A 349 46.61 -30.03 20.58
CA LEU A 349 48.03 -30.04 20.94
C LEU A 349 48.26 -29.76 22.44
N TRP A 350 47.53 -28.79 23.01
CA TRP A 350 47.78 -28.33 24.37
C TRP A 350 46.86 -28.94 25.43
N PHE A 351 45.65 -29.36 25.04
CA PHE A 351 44.62 -29.80 25.99
C PHE A 351 44.03 -31.17 25.69
N GLY A 352 44.46 -31.82 24.60
CA GLY A 352 44.01 -33.15 24.20
C GLY A 352 42.49 -33.21 23.99
N GLU A 353 41.78 -33.96 24.84
CA GLU A 353 40.33 -34.12 24.74
C GLU A 353 39.53 -32.92 25.28
N LYS A 354 40.13 -32.05 26.12
CA LYS A 354 39.38 -31.03 26.88
C LYS A 354 38.94 -29.80 26.08
N ARG A 355 39.41 -29.63 24.84
CA ARG A 355 39.02 -28.60 23.83
C ARG A 355 38.49 -27.26 24.40
N PRO A 356 39.19 -26.59 25.32
CA PRO A 356 38.67 -25.42 26.01
C PRO A 356 38.46 -24.21 25.09
N PHE A 357 39.28 -24.02 24.05
CA PHE A 357 39.14 -22.86 23.17
C PHE A 357 37.95 -22.99 22.23
N SER A 358 37.74 -24.17 21.65
CA SER A 358 36.57 -24.47 20.81
C SER A 358 35.29 -24.37 21.62
N SER A 359 35.28 -24.90 22.85
CA SER A 359 34.14 -24.84 23.77
C SER A 359 33.80 -23.40 24.16
N ALA A 360 34.82 -22.58 24.46
CA ALA A 360 34.63 -21.17 24.74
C ALA A 360 34.05 -20.43 23.52
N ARG A 361 34.56 -20.69 22.30
CA ARG A 361 34.04 -20.07 21.07
C ARG A 361 32.60 -20.47 20.77
N GLU A 362 32.22 -21.73 21.05
CA GLU A 362 30.85 -22.21 20.88
C GLU A 362 29.90 -21.60 21.92
N ALA A 363 30.31 -21.51 23.18
CA ALA A 363 29.55 -20.82 24.22
C ALA A 363 29.31 -19.34 23.86
N TRP A 364 30.30 -18.65 23.29
CA TRP A 364 30.14 -17.29 22.79
C TRP A 364 29.11 -17.19 21.64
N ARG A 365 29.13 -18.12 20.68
CA ARG A 365 28.11 -18.16 19.62
C ARG A 365 26.70 -18.39 20.16
N GLN A 366 26.57 -19.19 21.22
CA GLN A 366 25.29 -19.40 21.88
C GLN A 366 24.79 -18.10 22.53
N ILE A 367 25.67 -17.37 23.22
CA ILE A 367 25.35 -16.06 23.80
C ILE A 367 24.90 -15.07 22.70
N GLU A 368 25.56 -15.03 21.55
CA GLU A 368 25.14 -14.20 20.41
C GLU A 368 23.71 -14.54 19.95
N GLY A 369 23.38 -15.83 19.85
CA GLY A 369 22.03 -16.27 19.51
C GLY A 369 20.99 -15.92 20.57
N GLU A 370 21.35 -15.94 21.86
CA GLU A 370 20.46 -15.45 22.93
C GLU A 370 20.28 -13.93 22.86
N LEU A 371 21.35 -13.17 22.58
CA LEU A 371 21.28 -11.72 22.44
C LEU A 371 20.34 -11.31 21.30
N GLU A 372 20.37 -11.98 20.15
CA GLU A 372 19.42 -11.73 19.05
C GLU A 372 17.96 -11.95 19.49
N ARG A 373 17.69 -12.98 20.32
CA ARG A 373 16.35 -13.21 20.86
C ARG A 373 15.94 -12.14 21.87
N TRP A 374 16.88 -11.71 22.72
CA TRP A 374 16.64 -10.65 23.70
C TRP A 374 16.35 -9.32 23.01
N GLU A 375 17.06 -8.98 21.93
CA GLU A 375 16.77 -7.80 21.11
C GLU A 375 15.34 -7.83 20.55
N GLY A 376 14.90 -8.97 20.01
CA GLY A 376 13.53 -9.12 19.52
C GLY A 376 12.47 -8.96 20.62
N ALA A 377 12.72 -9.51 21.81
CA ALA A 377 11.83 -9.36 22.96
C ALA A 377 11.79 -7.91 23.47
N LEU A 378 12.95 -7.23 23.52
CA LEU A 378 13.04 -5.82 23.87
C LEU A 378 12.30 -4.94 22.87
N GLU A 379 12.42 -5.19 21.57
CA GLU A 379 11.71 -4.40 20.56
C GLU A 379 10.19 -4.56 20.65
N SER A 380 9.72 -5.79 20.93
CA SER A 380 8.30 -6.04 21.17
C SER A 380 7.79 -5.31 22.42
N GLU A 381 8.54 -5.39 23.53
CA GLU A 381 8.19 -4.71 24.78
C GLU A 381 8.24 -3.18 24.64
N ARG A 382 9.22 -2.65 23.89
CA ARG A 382 9.35 -1.23 23.55
C ARG A 382 8.08 -0.72 22.89
N SER A 383 7.62 -1.41 21.85
CA SER A 383 6.41 -1.04 21.11
C SER A 383 5.17 -1.13 22.01
N MET A 384 4.99 -2.22 22.75
CA MET A 384 3.84 -2.39 23.65
C MET A 384 3.79 -1.32 24.75
N LEU A 385 4.94 -1.01 25.35
CA LEU A 385 5.03 -0.01 26.41
C LEU A 385 4.76 1.40 25.86
N ALA A 386 5.28 1.72 24.67
CA ALA A 386 5.02 2.99 24.01
C ALA A 386 3.53 3.15 23.67
N GLN A 387 2.89 2.12 23.10
CA GLN A 387 1.46 2.10 22.82
C GLN A 387 0.63 2.30 24.10
N ALA A 388 0.98 1.60 25.18
CA ALA A 388 0.27 1.70 26.46
C ALA A 388 0.39 3.08 27.12
N ILE A 389 1.58 3.69 27.11
CA ILE A 389 1.81 5.03 27.69
C ILE A 389 1.09 6.11 26.88
N LEU A 390 1.08 5.99 25.54
CA LEU A 390 0.43 6.96 24.67
C LEU A 390 -1.08 6.73 24.52
N GLY A 391 -1.57 5.54 24.85
CA GLY A 391 -2.96 5.14 24.64
C GLY A 391 -3.35 5.02 23.16
N ILE A 392 -2.38 4.75 22.29
CA ILE A 392 -2.50 4.62 20.83
C ILE A 392 -2.13 3.19 20.42
N GLU A 393 -2.91 2.61 19.52
CA GLU A 393 -2.64 1.31 18.90
C GLU A 393 -2.25 1.46 17.42
N GLU A 394 -1.61 0.43 16.86
CA GLU A 394 -1.44 0.35 15.40
C GLU A 394 -2.80 0.30 14.70
N GLY A 395 -2.98 1.16 13.70
CA GLY A 395 -4.26 1.37 13.03
C GLY A 395 -5.12 2.47 13.63
N ASP A 396 -4.77 3.06 14.77
CA ASP A 396 -5.47 4.25 15.25
C ASP A 396 -5.20 5.46 14.33
N ILE A 397 -6.11 6.44 14.37
CA ILE A 397 -5.92 7.72 13.69
C ILE A 397 -5.55 8.76 14.73
N VAL A 398 -4.35 9.31 14.57
CA VAL A 398 -3.80 10.33 15.47
C VAL A 398 -3.90 11.69 14.79
N THR A 399 -4.44 12.66 15.52
CA THR A 399 -4.54 14.05 15.07
C THR A 399 -3.69 14.97 15.94
N VAL A 400 -2.82 15.76 15.31
CA VAL A 400 -1.92 16.71 15.98
C VAL A 400 -1.94 18.04 15.24
N GLU A 401 -2.07 19.14 15.97
CA GLU A 401 -1.84 20.47 15.41
C GLU A 401 -0.33 20.76 15.33
N GLN A 402 0.19 20.95 14.12
CA GLN A 402 1.57 21.36 13.88
C GLN A 402 1.61 22.54 12.90
N HIS A 403 2.40 23.57 13.24
CA HIS A 403 2.68 24.72 12.35
C HIS A 403 1.41 25.38 11.74
N GLY A 404 0.32 25.47 12.51
CA GLY A 404 -0.93 26.10 12.08
C GLY A 404 -1.84 25.22 11.20
N GLY A 405 -1.59 23.91 11.11
CA GLY A 405 -2.45 22.96 10.41
C GLY A 405 -2.65 21.64 11.17
N LEU A 406 -3.78 20.98 10.92
CA LEU A 406 -4.09 19.67 11.49
C LEU A 406 -3.38 18.57 10.68
N LEU A 407 -2.42 17.89 11.30
CA LEU A 407 -1.82 16.68 10.77
C LEU A 407 -2.64 15.48 11.23
N ARG A 408 -3.08 14.64 10.27
CA ARG A 408 -3.74 13.36 10.54
C ARG A 408 -2.86 12.22 10.06
N LEU A 409 -2.62 11.24 10.93
CA LEU A 409 -1.78 10.07 10.66
C LEU A 409 -2.53 8.78 10.99
N SER A 410 -2.50 7.81 10.07
CA SER A 410 -2.88 6.42 10.34
C SER A 410 -1.66 5.71 10.90
N VAL A 411 -1.71 5.30 12.17
CA VAL A 411 -0.57 4.76 12.91
C VAL A 411 -0.16 3.41 12.33
N THR A 412 1.12 3.29 11.95
CA THR A 412 1.72 2.05 11.46
C THR A 412 2.69 1.44 12.45
N GLY A 413 3.05 2.17 13.51
CA GLY A 413 3.93 1.68 14.56
C GLY A 413 4.17 2.77 15.60
N VAL A 414 4.35 2.34 16.84
CA VAL A 414 4.68 3.21 17.96
C VAL A 414 5.91 2.64 18.64
N THR A 415 6.87 3.48 18.97
CA THR A 415 8.13 3.07 19.59
C THR A 415 8.63 4.13 20.57
N LEU A 416 9.64 3.79 21.36
CA LEU A 416 10.29 4.73 22.28
C LEU A 416 11.81 4.52 22.31
N TYR A 417 12.54 5.61 22.52
CA TYR A 417 13.99 5.65 22.63
C TYR A 417 14.38 6.42 23.88
N ALA A 418 15.37 5.95 24.61
CA ALA A 418 15.93 6.68 25.73
C ALA A 418 17.25 7.34 25.33
N SER A 419 17.41 8.60 25.71
CA SER A 419 18.70 9.25 25.86
C SER A 419 19.06 9.40 27.33
N ASP A 420 20.22 9.98 27.61
CA ASP A 420 20.65 10.26 28.99
C ASP A 420 19.64 11.16 29.72
N ASP A 421 19.12 12.17 29.02
CA ASP A 421 18.26 13.18 29.62
C ASP A 421 16.77 12.94 29.39
N HIS A 422 16.37 12.32 28.27
CA HIS A 422 14.97 12.28 27.83
C HIS A 422 14.56 10.90 27.34
N VAL A 423 13.28 10.56 27.46
CA VAL A 423 12.64 9.46 26.74
C VAL A 423 11.83 10.05 25.60
N THR A 424 12.15 9.65 24.37
CA THR A 424 11.46 10.08 23.16
C THR A 424 10.50 8.98 22.71
N PHE A 425 9.22 9.30 22.58
CA PHE A 425 8.22 8.42 22.00
C PHE A 425 7.98 8.83 20.55
N ALA A 426 8.02 7.88 19.63
CA ALA A 426 7.82 8.11 18.21
C ALA A 426 6.58 7.35 17.71
N VAL A 427 5.66 8.07 17.10
CA VAL A 427 4.46 7.53 16.44
C VAL A 427 4.67 7.66 14.94
N ASN A 428 4.83 6.53 14.26
CA ASN A 428 5.02 6.46 12.82
C ASN A 428 3.67 6.17 12.15
N GLY A 429 3.39 6.84 11.04
CA GLY A 429 2.13 6.61 10.34
C GLY A 429 2.08 7.14 8.91
N MET A 430 1.01 6.79 8.21
CA MET A 430 0.72 7.26 6.86
C MET A 430 -0.17 8.51 6.92
N ARG A 431 0.25 9.60 6.27
CA ARG A 431 -0.52 10.85 6.22
C ARG A 431 -1.78 10.69 5.42
N PHE A 432 -2.87 11.22 5.93
CA PHE A 432 -4.08 11.41 5.15
C PHE A 432 -3.90 12.51 4.10
N ARG A 433 -4.53 12.32 2.93
CA ARG A 433 -4.65 13.34 1.89
C ARG A 433 -5.76 14.33 2.24
N LYS A 434 -5.82 15.45 1.50
CA LYS A 434 -6.92 16.43 1.60
C LYS A 434 -8.31 15.84 1.29
N ASP A 435 -8.36 14.75 0.54
CA ASP A 435 -9.59 14.02 0.20
C ASP A 435 -9.98 12.97 1.26
N GLY A 436 -9.27 12.91 2.38
CA GLY A 436 -9.55 11.99 3.48
C GLY A 436 -9.07 10.55 3.26
N THR A 437 -8.41 10.22 2.15
CA THR A 437 -7.84 8.86 1.93
C THR A 437 -6.44 8.74 2.49
N VAL A 438 -6.02 7.52 2.88
CA VAL A 438 -4.63 7.29 3.32
C VAL A 438 -3.68 7.55 2.16
N GLY A 439 -2.77 8.50 2.37
CA GLY A 439 -1.75 8.85 1.41
C GLY A 439 -0.67 7.79 1.28
N LYS A 440 0.37 8.11 0.51
CA LYS A 440 1.60 7.31 0.42
C LYS A 440 2.77 7.93 1.19
N LEU A 441 2.53 9.08 1.82
CA LEU A 441 3.53 9.79 2.59
C LEU A 441 3.53 9.23 4.00
N GLN A 442 4.68 8.74 4.43
CA GLN A 442 4.92 8.39 5.81
C GLN A 442 5.39 9.64 6.55
N ASP A 443 4.97 9.79 7.80
CA ASP A 443 5.40 10.85 8.70
C ASP A 443 5.58 10.27 10.10
N SER A 444 6.29 11.00 10.95
CA SER A 444 6.54 10.59 12.33
C SER A 444 6.31 11.74 13.29
N ILE A 445 5.57 11.49 14.37
CA ILE A 445 5.44 12.42 15.48
C ILE A 445 6.39 11.97 16.59
N SER A 446 7.25 12.88 17.06
CA SER A 446 8.15 12.62 18.18
C SER A 446 7.78 13.46 19.39
N LEU A 447 7.76 12.84 20.56
CA LEU A 447 7.41 13.46 21.83
C LEU A 447 8.50 13.18 22.84
N GLN A 448 8.92 14.20 23.58
CA GLN A 448 9.98 14.06 24.57
C GLN A 448 9.40 14.14 25.98
N PHE A 449 9.95 13.32 26.86
CA PHE A 449 9.64 13.29 28.29
C PHE A 449 10.94 13.30 29.08
N GLU A 450 11.09 14.22 30.04
CA GLU A 450 12.32 14.33 30.83
C GLU A 450 12.52 13.12 31.74
N ARG A 451 13.69 12.50 31.66
CA ARG A 451 14.04 11.31 32.44
C ARG A 451 14.20 11.62 33.93
N GLU A 452 14.60 12.85 34.29
CA GLU A 452 14.65 13.28 35.69
C GLU A 452 13.28 13.20 36.38
N ALA A 453 12.19 13.44 35.65
CA ALA A 453 10.83 13.38 36.18
C ALA A 453 10.44 11.96 36.62
N LEU A 454 11.15 10.92 36.16
CA LEU A 454 11.00 9.53 36.61
C LEU A 454 11.65 9.28 37.97
N LYS A 455 12.65 10.07 38.40
CA LYS A 455 13.40 9.82 39.65
C LYS A 455 12.70 10.37 40.90
N ARG A 456 11.86 11.39 40.76
CA ARG A 456 11.08 11.95 41.88
C ARG A 456 9.92 11.01 42.22
N ARG A 457 9.93 10.38 43.40
CA ARG A 457 8.71 9.83 44.02
C ARG A 457 7.89 11.00 44.57
N GLU A 458 6.59 10.98 44.35
CA GLU A 458 5.67 11.93 44.99
C GLU A 458 5.73 11.84 46.51
#